data_AF-A0A835R811-F1
#
_entry.id   AF-A0A835R811-F1
#
_cell.length_a   1.000
_cell.length_b   1.000
_cell.length_c   1.000
_cell.angle_alpha   90.00
_cell.angle_beta   90.00
_cell.angle_gamma   90.00
#
_symmetry.space_group_name_H-M   'P 1'
#
loop_
_entity.id
_entity.type
_entity.pdbx_description
1 polymer ?
#
loop_
_entity_poly.entity_id
_entity_poly.type
_entity_poly.pdbx_seq_one_letter_code
_entity_poly.pdbx_strand_id
1 'polypeptide(L)'
;MALRLQTTSACTQLPPILPNLLEIPACGTPPPAAALLQDLEFYIDIWSDLGLLFSDAVSGSDLRNGIKNPPREAPSPHRIHLDKPDYKMVLQVEPRIAIPLGHGPAVSVLVARRDTNKMARILDREAVDYVDRNVCKAMAYEYLKFSPAHPFTSRIRAWVSLLFSSVNDDDYADVFGIEIDFCDAASSEREVLLLLDMLDWK
;
A
#
# COMPACT_ATOMS: atom_id res chain seq x y z
N MET A 1 -15.66 40.96 32.89
CA MET A 1 -16.31 40.85 31.56
C MET A 1 -15.22 40.51 30.55
N ALA A 2 -15.06 39.22 30.25
CA ALA A 2 -14.07 38.72 29.29
C ALA A 2 -14.81 37.72 28.39
N LEU A 3 -14.91 38.03 27.10
CA LEU A 3 -15.47 37.13 26.10
C LEU A 3 -14.33 36.51 25.28
N ARG A 4 -14.21 35.18 25.39
CA ARG A 4 -13.40 34.33 24.52
C ARG A 4 -13.98 34.39 23.10
N LEU A 5 -13.13 34.62 22.11
CA LEU A 5 -13.40 34.26 20.72
C LEU A 5 -12.77 32.88 20.47
N GLN A 6 -13.62 31.89 20.25
CA GLN A 6 -13.25 30.57 19.74
C GLN A 6 -13.14 30.68 18.22
N THR A 7 -11.97 30.34 17.67
CA THR A 7 -11.80 30.06 16.24
C THR A 7 -11.94 28.55 16.04
N THR A 8 -13.08 28.13 15.50
CA THR A 8 -13.32 26.77 15.03
C THR A 8 -12.60 26.58 13.69
N SER A 9 -11.58 25.72 13.66
CA SER A 9 -10.98 25.23 12.42
C SER A 9 -11.97 24.28 11.73
N ALA A 10 -12.35 24.61 10.50
CA ALA A 10 -13.22 23.78 9.67
C ALA A 10 -12.45 22.53 9.24
N CYS A 11 -12.72 21.41 9.90
CA CYS A 11 -12.37 20.08 9.42
C CYS A 11 -13.30 19.78 8.23
N THR A 12 -12.76 19.77 7.01
CA THR A 12 -13.50 19.33 5.82
C THR A 12 -13.78 17.83 5.98
N GLN A 13 -14.98 17.50 6.44
CA GLN A 13 -15.48 16.12 6.44
C GLN A 13 -15.48 15.60 5.01
N LEU A 14 -14.62 14.62 4.74
CA LEU A 14 -14.83 13.67 3.65
C LEU A 14 -16.19 13.00 3.86
N PRO A 15 -16.98 12.78 2.80
CA PRO A 15 -18.27 12.11 2.93
C PRO A 15 -18.06 10.71 3.52
N PRO A 16 -19.03 10.22 4.33
CA PRO A 16 -18.97 8.87 4.86
C PRO A 16 -18.84 7.86 3.72
N ILE A 17 -17.84 7.00 3.82
CA ILE A 17 -17.66 5.82 2.98
C ILE A 17 -19.00 5.07 3.00
N LEU A 18 -19.61 4.90 1.82
CA LEU A 18 -20.79 4.07 1.65
C LEU A 18 -20.49 2.67 2.22
N PRO A 19 -21.21 2.20 3.26
CA PRO A 19 -21.21 0.78 3.53
C PRO A 19 -22.00 0.13 2.40
N ASN A 20 -21.47 -0.96 1.83
CA ASN A 20 -22.09 -1.83 0.80
C ASN A 20 -21.53 -1.68 -0.62
N LEU A 21 -20.32 -2.20 -0.85
CA LEU A 21 -19.87 -2.59 -2.18
C LEU A 21 -19.41 -4.07 -2.27
N LEU A 22 -19.84 -4.89 -1.31
CA LEU A 22 -19.72 -6.35 -1.35
C LEU A 22 -21.11 -7.00 -1.20
N GLU A 23 -22.10 -6.55 -1.96
CA GLU A 23 -23.21 -7.45 -2.29
C GLU A 23 -22.69 -8.43 -3.34
N ILE A 24 -22.20 -9.59 -2.87
CA ILE A 24 -21.87 -10.72 -3.72
C ILE A 24 -23.18 -11.19 -4.36
N PRO A 25 -23.38 -11.08 -5.69
CA PRO A 25 -24.57 -11.61 -6.31
C PRO A 25 -24.59 -13.13 -6.10
N ALA A 26 -25.68 -13.62 -5.53
CA ALA A 26 -25.96 -15.04 -5.39
C ALA A 26 -26.17 -15.66 -6.79
N CYS A 27 -25.08 -15.99 -7.47
CA CYS A 27 -25.12 -16.84 -8.66
C CYS A 27 -23.88 -17.74 -8.69
N GLY A 28 -24.05 -18.96 -8.16
CA GLY A 28 -23.44 -20.20 -8.67
C GLY A 28 -21.93 -20.46 -8.56
N THR A 29 -21.07 -19.46 -8.41
CA THR A 29 -19.63 -19.69 -8.23
C THR A 29 -19.29 -19.79 -6.74
N PRO A 30 -18.69 -20.90 -6.27
CA PRO A 30 -18.14 -20.93 -4.92
C PRO A 30 -17.13 -19.77 -4.77
N PRO A 31 -17.05 -19.13 -3.60
CA PRO A 31 -16.00 -18.13 -3.37
C PRO A 31 -14.65 -18.77 -3.73
N PRO A 32 -13.76 -18.04 -4.42
CA PRO A 32 -12.42 -18.53 -4.69
C PRO A 32 -11.81 -19.04 -3.38
N ALA A 33 -11.02 -20.12 -3.47
CA ALA A 33 -10.37 -20.70 -2.31
C ALA A 33 -9.55 -19.60 -1.64
N ALA A 34 -10.03 -19.16 -0.46
CA ALA A 34 -9.52 -17.98 0.21
C ALA A 34 -8.00 -18.07 0.29
N ALA A 35 -7.30 -17.21 -0.45
CA ALA A 35 -5.86 -17.18 -0.41
C ALA A 35 -5.42 -17.06 1.05
N LEU A 36 -4.50 -17.92 1.49
CA LEU A 36 -3.84 -17.72 2.77
C LEU A 36 -2.62 -16.85 2.54
N LEU A 37 -2.38 -15.92 3.45
CA LEU A 37 -1.25 -15.00 3.34
C LEU A 37 0.11 -15.71 3.27
N GLN A 38 0.21 -16.92 3.84
CA GLN A 38 1.38 -17.79 3.78
C GLN A 38 1.68 -18.35 2.38
N ASP A 39 0.67 -18.43 1.53
CA ASP A 39 0.78 -18.94 0.16
C ASP A 39 1.10 -17.80 -0.83
N LEU A 40 1.14 -16.56 -0.35
CA LEU A 40 1.43 -15.36 -1.14
C LEU A 40 2.88 -14.93 -0.99
N GLU A 41 3.48 -14.58 -2.11
CA GLU A 41 4.80 -13.97 -2.20
C GLU A 41 4.71 -12.72 -3.08
N PHE A 42 5.22 -11.60 -2.59
CA PHE A 42 5.14 -10.30 -3.23
C PHE A 42 6.51 -9.92 -3.76
N TYR A 43 6.57 -9.56 -5.04
CA TYR A 43 7.77 -9.07 -5.70
C TYR A 43 7.63 -7.56 -5.80
N ILE A 44 8.53 -6.84 -5.13
CA ILE A 44 8.48 -5.38 -5.01
C ILE A 44 9.76 -4.82 -5.63
N ASP A 45 9.61 -4.02 -6.68
CA ASP A 45 10.74 -3.33 -7.30
C ASP A 45 10.56 -1.82 -7.26
N ILE A 46 11.66 -1.10 -7.07
CA ILE A 46 11.73 0.35 -7.15
C ILE A 46 12.77 0.72 -8.21
N TRP A 47 12.36 1.54 -9.16
CA TRP A 47 13.14 1.97 -10.31
C TRP A 47 13.41 3.46 -10.27
N SER A 48 14.53 3.85 -10.85
CA SER A 48 14.83 5.22 -11.26
C SER A 48 15.07 5.25 -12.76
N ASP A 49 15.26 6.44 -13.32
CA ASP A 49 15.71 6.63 -14.70
C ASP A 49 17.07 5.96 -14.97
N LEU A 50 17.90 5.78 -13.93
CA LEU A 50 19.22 5.16 -14.01
C LEU A 50 19.18 3.63 -13.90
N GLY A 51 18.04 3.06 -13.49
CA GLY A 51 17.86 1.61 -13.32
C GLY A 51 17.21 1.22 -11.99
N LEU A 52 17.32 -0.07 -11.67
CA LEU A 52 16.72 -0.68 -10.49
C LEU A 52 17.45 -0.24 -9.21
N LEU A 53 16.70 0.33 -8.26
CA LEU A 53 17.20 0.77 -6.96
C LEU A 53 16.98 -0.28 -5.86
N PHE A 54 15.87 -1.01 -5.94
CA PHE A 54 15.47 -2.02 -4.96
C PHE A 54 14.68 -3.12 -5.67
N SER A 55 14.86 -4.36 -5.23
CA SER A 55 14.09 -5.52 -5.66
C SER A 55 14.12 -6.55 -4.55
N ASP A 56 12.95 -7.02 -4.13
CA ASP A 56 12.84 -8.05 -3.10
C ASP A 56 11.60 -8.92 -3.31
N ALA A 57 11.71 -10.18 -2.90
CA ALA A 57 10.63 -11.16 -2.89
C ALA A 57 10.28 -11.50 -1.44
N VAL A 58 9.13 -11.02 -0.99
CA VAL A 58 8.73 -11.04 0.42
C VAL A 58 7.46 -11.86 0.63
N SER A 59 7.44 -12.68 1.68
CA SER A 59 6.25 -13.46 1.99
C SER A 59 5.14 -12.55 2.51
N GLY A 60 3.88 -12.92 2.27
CA GLY A 60 2.75 -12.19 2.87
C GLY A 60 2.82 -12.17 4.41
N SER A 61 3.38 -13.22 5.02
CA SER A 61 3.63 -13.28 6.47
C SER A 61 4.60 -12.21 6.95
N ASP A 62 5.64 -11.88 6.17
CA ASP A 62 6.59 -10.82 6.52
C ASP A 62 5.91 -9.45 6.44
N LEU A 63 5.09 -9.23 5.41
CA LEU A 63 4.29 -8.02 5.26
C LEU A 63 3.27 -7.83 6.40
N ARG A 64 2.71 -8.92 6.94
CA ARG A 64 1.83 -8.88 8.12
C ARG A 64 2.57 -8.52 9.40
N ASN A 65 3.81 -8.99 9.54
CA ASN A 65 4.61 -8.74 10.74
C ASN A 65 5.05 -7.27 10.85
N GLY A 66 5.05 -6.54 9.73
CA GLY A 66 5.33 -5.12 9.69
C GLY A 66 6.77 -4.78 10.07
N ILE A 67 6.98 -3.53 10.48
CA ILE A 67 8.30 -3.01 10.86
C ILE A 67 8.62 -3.42 12.29
N LYS A 68 9.58 -4.33 12.46
CA LYS A 68 9.97 -4.88 13.77
C LYS A 68 10.76 -3.87 14.60
N ASN A 69 11.58 -3.04 13.95
CA ASN A 69 12.43 -2.04 14.61
C ASN A 69 12.38 -0.72 13.84
N PRO A 70 11.34 0.12 14.04
CA PRO A 70 11.29 1.41 13.37
C PRO A 70 12.49 2.28 13.80
N PRO A 71 13.07 3.07 12.88
CA PRO A 71 14.15 4.00 13.22
C PRO A 71 13.80 4.85 14.44
N ARG A 72 14.72 4.99 15.40
CA ARG A 72 14.52 5.89 16.55
C ARG A 72 14.29 7.35 16.13
N GLU A 73 14.79 7.69 14.94
CA GLU A 73 14.72 8.99 14.29
C GLU A 73 13.42 9.20 13.50
N ALA A 74 12.57 8.17 13.35
CA ALA A 74 11.32 8.31 12.63
C ALA A 74 10.42 9.37 13.32
N PRO A 75 9.94 10.39 12.59
CA PRO A 75 9.08 11.43 13.15
C PRO A 75 7.88 10.84 13.90
N SER A 76 7.43 11.50 14.97
CA SER A 76 6.24 11.09 15.75
C SER A 76 4.99 10.72 14.92
N PRO A 77 4.67 11.37 13.77
CA PRO A 77 3.53 10.95 12.94
C PRO A 77 3.66 9.56 12.30
N HIS A 78 4.86 8.97 12.16
CA HIS A 78 5.01 7.60 11.64
C HIS A 78 4.46 6.56 12.61
N ARG A 79 4.75 6.74 13.91
CA ARG A 79 4.24 5.83 14.95
C ARG A 79 2.72 5.90 14.99
N ILE A 80 2.17 7.11 14.97
CA ILE A 80 0.71 7.33 14.97
C ILE A 80 0.04 6.73 13.72
N HIS A 81 0.68 6.78 12.54
CA HIS A 81 0.13 6.22 11.31
C HIS A 81 0.21 4.68 11.23
N LEU A 82 1.30 4.11 11.72
CA LEU A 82 1.49 2.65 11.83
C LEU A 82 0.64 2.04 12.96
N ASP A 83 0.34 2.82 14.00
CA ASP A 83 -0.52 2.43 15.13
C ASP A 83 -2.02 2.56 14.82
N LYS A 84 -2.40 3.04 13.61
CA LYS A 84 -3.82 3.11 13.22
C LYS A 84 -4.41 1.70 13.09
N PRO A 85 -5.71 1.54 13.40
CA PRO A 85 -6.38 0.23 13.32
C PRO A 85 -6.61 -0.26 11.89
N ASP A 86 -6.27 0.54 10.87
CA ASP A 86 -6.44 0.20 9.47
C ASP A 86 -5.44 -0.90 9.08
N TYR A 87 -5.91 -2.03 8.54
CA TYR A 87 -5.03 -3.13 8.14
C TYR A 87 -4.18 -2.73 6.94
N LYS A 88 -2.85 -2.87 7.09
CA LYS A 88 -1.87 -2.57 6.05
C LYS A 88 -0.79 -3.64 6.01
N MET A 89 -0.26 -3.87 4.82
CA MET A 89 0.88 -4.74 4.60
C MET A 89 2.13 -3.89 4.57
N VAL A 90 3.09 -4.16 5.46
CA VAL A 90 4.26 -3.29 5.63
C VAL A 90 5.54 -4.11 5.61
N LEU A 91 6.46 -3.72 4.73
CA LEU A 91 7.82 -4.23 4.65
C LEU A 91 8.78 -3.26 5.32
N GLN A 92 9.67 -3.76 6.17
CA GLN A 92 10.88 -3.03 6.57
C GLN A 92 11.96 -3.22 5.50
N VAL A 93 12.54 -2.12 5.02
CA VAL A 93 13.64 -2.15 4.04
C VAL A 93 14.97 -2.11 4.79
N GLU A 94 15.79 -3.15 4.62
CA GLU A 94 17.11 -3.24 5.25
C GLU A 94 18.14 -3.90 4.30
N PRO A 95 19.28 -3.25 3.99
CA PRO A 95 19.66 -1.90 4.40
C PRO A 95 18.73 -0.84 3.78
N ARG A 96 18.61 0.32 4.44
CA ARG A 96 17.86 1.45 3.89
C ARG A 96 18.40 1.88 2.54
N ILE A 97 17.52 2.41 1.70
CA ILE A 97 17.86 2.85 0.36
C ILE A 97 17.61 4.35 0.21
N ALA A 98 18.50 5.04 -0.50
CA ALA A 98 18.32 6.42 -0.87
C ALA A 98 17.59 6.49 -2.22
N ILE A 99 16.42 7.11 -2.26
CA ILE A 99 15.65 7.31 -3.50
C ILE A 99 15.61 8.80 -3.88
N PRO A 100 15.82 9.17 -5.15
CA PRO A 100 15.67 10.56 -5.59
C PRO A 100 14.19 10.91 -5.71
N LEU A 101 13.70 11.89 -4.95
CA LEU A 101 12.28 12.30 -5.04
C LEU A 101 12.01 13.20 -6.25
N GLY A 102 12.99 13.99 -6.70
CA GLY A 102 12.81 15.00 -7.76
C GLY A 102 12.47 14.46 -9.15
N HIS A 103 12.82 13.19 -9.45
CA HIS A 103 12.48 12.53 -10.72
C HIS A 103 11.38 11.46 -10.57
N GLY A 104 10.84 11.26 -9.36
CA GLY A 104 9.77 10.31 -9.08
C GLY A 104 10.17 8.87 -9.36
N PRO A 105 10.68 8.10 -8.37
CA PRO A 105 10.98 6.70 -8.61
C PRO A 105 9.70 5.96 -8.99
N ALA A 106 9.81 4.91 -9.79
CA ALA A 106 8.68 4.09 -10.17
C ALA A 106 8.63 2.81 -9.33
N VAL A 107 7.44 2.33 -8.99
CA VAL A 107 7.24 1.14 -8.16
C VAL A 107 6.43 0.11 -8.93
N SER A 108 6.89 -1.14 -8.92
CA SER A 108 6.11 -2.29 -9.37
C SER A 108 5.90 -3.27 -8.22
N VAL A 109 4.69 -3.83 -8.17
CA VAL A 109 4.34 -4.87 -7.21
C VAL A 109 3.59 -5.98 -7.94
N LEU A 110 4.16 -7.18 -7.88
CA LEU A 110 3.51 -8.42 -8.31
C LEU A 110 3.24 -9.28 -7.09
N VAL A 111 2.19 -10.10 -7.17
CA VAL A 111 1.89 -11.12 -6.17
C VAL A 111 1.82 -12.47 -6.85
N ALA A 112 2.57 -13.44 -6.32
CA ALA A 112 2.54 -14.83 -6.74
C ALA A 112 1.84 -15.69 -5.69
N ARG A 113 1.18 -16.72 -6.18
CA ARG A 113 0.54 -17.78 -5.40
C ARG A 113 1.35 -19.05 -5.51
N ARG A 114 1.88 -19.53 -4.39
CA ARG A 114 2.65 -20.77 -4.31
C ARG A 114 1.79 -22.02 -4.52
N ASP A 115 0.53 -21.96 -4.12
CA ASP A 115 -0.43 -23.07 -4.22
C ASP A 115 -0.87 -23.36 -5.67
N THR A 116 -0.97 -22.31 -6.50
CA THR A 116 -1.44 -22.41 -7.88
C THR A 116 -0.38 -22.09 -8.92
N ASN A 117 0.82 -21.64 -8.50
CA ASN A 117 1.91 -21.17 -9.35
C ASN A 117 1.44 -20.09 -10.36
N LYS A 118 0.55 -19.21 -9.90
CA LYS A 118 0.01 -18.10 -10.68
C LYS A 118 0.53 -16.77 -10.16
N MET A 119 0.51 -15.75 -11.01
CA MET A 119 0.90 -14.40 -10.64
C MET A 119 -0.17 -13.39 -11.05
N ALA A 120 -0.35 -12.36 -10.24
CA ALA A 120 -1.19 -11.23 -10.52
C ALA A 120 -0.42 -9.92 -10.29
N ARG A 121 -0.89 -8.87 -10.97
CA ARG A 121 -0.28 -7.55 -10.91
C ARG A 121 -1.05 -6.65 -9.94
N ILE A 122 -0.33 -5.99 -9.06
CA ILE A 122 -0.88 -4.99 -8.13
C ILE A 122 -0.55 -3.59 -8.65
N LEU A 123 0.73 -3.30 -8.91
CA LEU A 123 1.23 -2.07 -9.54
C LEU A 123 2.23 -2.40 -10.66
N ASP A 124 2.19 -1.66 -11.77
CA ASP A 124 3.08 -1.81 -12.94
C ASP A 124 3.92 -0.57 -13.20
N ARG A 125 5.04 -0.47 -12.47
CA ARG A 125 6.04 0.60 -12.67
C ARG A 125 5.40 1.98 -12.64
N GLU A 126 4.53 2.20 -11.66
CA GLU A 126 3.84 3.48 -11.47
C GLU A 126 4.77 4.49 -10.80
N ALA A 127 4.80 5.71 -11.32
CA ALA A 127 5.62 6.77 -10.78
C ALA A 127 5.11 7.21 -9.40
N VAL A 128 6.05 7.46 -8.49
CA VAL A 128 5.78 8.10 -7.21
C VAL A 128 5.65 9.60 -7.45
N ASP A 129 4.41 10.06 -7.52
CA ASP A 129 4.05 11.44 -7.90
C ASP A 129 3.51 12.27 -6.73
N TYR A 130 3.14 11.62 -5.62
CA TYR A 130 2.66 12.27 -4.42
C TYR A 130 3.66 12.14 -3.28
N VAL A 131 4.24 13.27 -2.84
CA VAL A 131 5.18 13.33 -1.71
C VAL A 131 4.59 14.20 -0.60
N ASP A 132 4.36 13.59 0.56
CA ASP A 132 4.00 14.29 1.78
C ASP A 132 5.18 14.26 2.76
N ARG A 133 5.93 15.38 2.79
CA ARG A 133 7.11 15.53 3.67
C ARG A 133 6.73 15.65 5.15
N ASN A 134 5.49 16.00 5.49
CA ASN A 134 5.08 16.16 6.88
C ASN A 134 4.86 14.80 7.56
N VAL A 135 4.40 13.81 6.80
CA VAL A 135 4.27 12.42 7.26
C VAL A 135 5.39 11.52 6.70
N CYS A 136 6.34 12.11 5.99
CA CYS A 136 7.47 11.50 5.29
C CYS A 136 7.08 10.22 4.53
N LYS A 137 6.09 10.37 3.63
CA LYS A 137 5.61 9.34 2.71
C LYS A 137 5.69 9.83 1.27
N ALA A 138 6.12 8.95 0.37
CA ALA A 138 6.01 9.15 -1.06
C ALA A 138 5.16 8.01 -1.64
N MET A 139 4.17 8.31 -2.48
CA MET A 139 3.10 7.37 -2.84
C MET A 139 2.95 7.21 -4.35
N ALA A 140 2.64 5.99 -4.76
CA ALA A 140 2.15 5.61 -6.08
C ALA A 140 0.86 4.82 -5.93
N TYR A 141 0.01 4.81 -6.96
CA TYR A 141 -1.18 3.97 -6.99
C TYR A 141 -1.50 3.47 -8.41
N GLU A 142 -2.13 2.30 -8.50
CA GLU A 142 -2.74 1.81 -9.74
C GLU A 142 -4.15 1.28 -9.44
N TYR A 143 -5.02 1.33 -10.45
CA TYR A 143 -6.28 0.61 -10.43
C TYR A 143 -6.05 -0.89 -10.64
N LEU A 144 -6.54 -1.69 -9.70
CA LEU A 144 -6.42 -3.14 -9.73
C LEU A 144 -7.03 -3.75 -11.00
N LYS A 145 -6.33 -4.73 -11.57
CA LYS A 145 -6.80 -5.52 -12.71
C LYS A 145 -7.47 -6.79 -12.20
N PHE A 146 -8.80 -6.80 -12.26
CA PHE A 146 -9.59 -7.96 -11.88
C PHE A 146 -9.78 -8.92 -13.04
N SER A 147 -9.91 -10.21 -12.69
CA SER A 147 -10.24 -11.26 -13.66
C SER A 147 -11.58 -10.93 -14.36
N PRO A 148 -11.76 -11.28 -15.64
CA PRO A 148 -13.05 -11.15 -16.33
C PRO A 148 -14.22 -11.87 -15.63
N ALA A 149 -13.92 -12.81 -14.72
CA ALA A 149 -14.92 -13.43 -13.85
C ALA A 149 -15.53 -12.45 -12.82
N HIS A 150 -14.91 -11.29 -12.59
CA HIS A 150 -15.33 -10.24 -11.67
C HIS A 150 -15.49 -8.87 -12.41
N PRO A 151 -16.43 -8.75 -13.35
CA PRO A 151 -16.48 -7.64 -14.31
C PRO A 151 -16.91 -6.26 -13.73
N PHE A 152 -17.24 -6.16 -12.44
CA PHE A 152 -17.86 -4.95 -11.85
C PHE A 152 -16.92 -4.09 -10.97
N THR A 153 -15.63 -4.40 -10.86
CA THR A 153 -14.72 -3.77 -9.88
C THR A 153 -13.65 -2.86 -10.52
N SER A 154 -14.00 -1.89 -11.37
CA SER A 154 -12.98 -1.08 -12.07
C SER A 154 -12.42 0.14 -11.32
N ARG A 155 -12.74 0.31 -10.02
CA ARG A 155 -12.44 1.56 -9.29
C ARG A 155 -11.63 1.40 -8.00
N ILE A 156 -11.17 0.19 -7.69
CA ILE A 156 -10.37 -0.05 -6.49
C ILE A 156 -8.91 0.20 -6.81
N ARG A 157 -8.26 1.09 -6.04
CA ARG A 157 -6.83 1.35 -6.15
C ARG A 157 -6.05 0.53 -5.13
N ALA A 158 -4.88 0.11 -5.54
CA ALA A 158 -3.82 -0.29 -4.64
C ALA A 158 -2.87 0.89 -4.46
N TRP A 159 -2.51 1.18 -3.22
CA TRP A 159 -1.57 2.24 -2.86
C TRP A 159 -0.27 1.62 -2.40
N VAL A 160 0.84 2.14 -2.89
CA VAL A 160 2.17 1.81 -2.37
C VAL A 160 2.83 3.07 -1.86
N SER A 161 3.21 3.07 -0.58
CA SER A 161 3.89 4.19 0.05
C SER A 161 5.32 3.80 0.43
N LEU A 162 6.28 4.63 0.04
CA LEU A 162 7.65 4.60 0.49
C LEU A 162 7.76 5.46 1.75
N LEU A 163 8.12 4.84 2.86
CA LEU A 163 8.27 5.48 4.17
C LEU A 163 9.73 5.91 4.35
N PHE A 164 9.97 7.20 4.58
CA PHE A 164 11.32 7.74 4.73
C PHE A 164 11.49 8.54 6.02
N SER A 165 12.72 8.61 6.55
CA SER A 165 13.00 9.32 7.81
C SER A 165 13.42 10.78 7.60
N SER A 166 14.08 11.07 6.49
CA SER A 166 14.56 12.41 6.15
C SER A 166 14.72 12.52 4.63
N VAL A 167 14.77 13.77 4.17
CA VAL A 167 15.17 14.13 2.80
C VAL A 167 16.41 14.99 2.92
N ASN A 168 17.47 14.67 2.18
CA ASN A 168 18.71 15.45 2.19
C ASN A 168 18.62 16.67 1.26
N ASP A 169 19.69 17.48 1.22
CA ASP A 169 19.74 18.69 0.40
C ASP A 169 19.67 18.43 -1.11
N ASP A 170 20.01 17.20 -1.55
CA ASP A 170 19.95 16.75 -2.95
C ASP A 170 18.58 16.11 -3.30
N ASP A 171 17.58 16.24 -2.43
CA ASP A 171 16.22 15.69 -2.58
C ASP A 171 16.15 14.16 -2.61
N TYR A 172 17.11 13.49 -1.95
CA TYR A 172 17.07 12.05 -1.72
C TYR A 172 16.42 11.72 -0.38
N ALA A 173 15.46 10.79 -0.40
CA ALA A 173 14.80 10.26 0.77
C ALA A 173 15.48 8.96 1.25
N ASP A 174 15.76 8.88 2.56
CA ASP A 174 16.25 7.66 3.22
C ASP A 174 15.06 6.74 3.56
N VAL A 175 14.78 5.76 2.70
CA VAL A 175 13.62 4.86 2.80
C VAL A 175 13.93 3.69 3.71
N PHE A 176 13.10 3.53 4.74
CA PHE A 176 13.20 2.45 5.71
C PHE A 176 12.04 1.45 5.65
N GLY A 177 10.99 1.74 4.88
CA GLY A 177 9.85 0.85 4.77
C GLY A 177 8.99 1.09 3.54
N ILE A 178 8.21 0.07 3.19
CA ILE A 178 7.26 0.08 2.09
C ILE A 178 5.92 -0.38 2.65
N GLU A 179 4.86 0.37 2.38
CA GLU A 179 3.49 0.06 2.79
C GLU A 179 2.64 -0.21 1.55
N ILE A 180 1.89 -1.31 1.55
CA ILE A 180 0.89 -1.66 0.54
C ILE A 180 -0.48 -1.59 1.21
N ASP A 181 -1.37 -0.76 0.67
CA ASP A 181 -2.67 -0.45 1.25
C ASP A 181 -3.78 -0.52 0.19
N PHE A 182 -4.94 -1.05 0.59
CA PHE A 182 -6.15 -1.18 -0.23
C PHE A 182 -7.33 -0.45 0.43
N CYS A 183 -7.06 0.63 1.18
CA CYS A 183 -8.02 1.38 1.99
C CYS A 183 -9.27 1.89 1.25
N ASP A 184 -9.27 1.90 -0.08
CA ASP A 184 -10.48 2.17 -0.88
C ASP A 184 -11.56 1.08 -0.73
N ALA A 185 -11.17 -0.16 -0.37
CA ALA A 185 -12.06 -1.33 -0.42
C ALA A 185 -11.84 -2.38 0.70
N ALA A 186 -10.69 -2.36 1.38
CA ALA A 186 -10.36 -3.35 2.42
C ALA A 186 -9.79 -2.66 3.66
N SER A 187 -10.24 -3.12 4.82
CA SER A 187 -9.85 -2.63 6.15
C SER A 187 -9.35 -3.74 7.07
N SER A 188 -9.35 -4.99 6.59
CA SER A 188 -8.90 -6.18 7.33
C SER A 188 -8.12 -7.15 6.43
N GLU A 189 -7.30 -8.01 7.04
CA GLU A 189 -6.56 -9.07 6.35
C GLU A 189 -7.48 -9.92 5.47
N ARG A 190 -8.64 -10.30 5.99
CA ARG A 190 -9.62 -11.11 5.27
C ARG A 190 -10.15 -10.40 4.03
N GLU A 191 -10.46 -9.11 4.13
CA GLU A 191 -10.93 -8.31 2.99
C GLU A 191 -9.83 -8.14 1.94
N VAL A 192 -8.58 -7.94 2.37
CA VAL A 192 -7.43 -7.90 1.46
C VAL A 192 -7.27 -9.23 0.73
N LEU A 193 -7.33 -10.36 1.42
CA LEU A 193 -7.20 -11.68 0.80
C LEU A 193 -8.32 -11.94 -0.24
N LEU A 194 -9.56 -11.58 0.10
CA LEU A 194 -10.70 -11.67 -0.83
C LEU A 194 -10.50 -10.75 -2.05
N LEU A 195 -9.96 -9.55 -1.84
CA LEU A 195 -9.64 -8.61 -2.92
C LEU A 195 -8.58 -9.18 -3.85
N LEU A 196 -7.51 -9.76 -3.30
CA LEU A 196 -6.43 -10.40 -4.06
C LEU A 196 -6.93 -11.61 -4.84
N ASP A 197 -7.84 -12.41 -4.30
CA ASP A 197 -8.42 -13.57 -5.00
C ASP A 197 -9.17 -13.17 -6.28
N MET A 198 -9.67 -11.94 -6.39
CA MET A 198 -10.38 -11.46 -7.57
C MET A 198 -9.45 -10.95 -8.70
N LEU A 199 -8.15 -10.82 -8.45
CA LEU A 199 -7.20 -10.30 -9.45
C LEU A 199 -7.12 -11.19 -10.70
N ASP A 200 -6.60 -10.62 -11.79
CA ASP A 200 -6.33 -11.33 -13.05
C ASP A 200 -5.08 -12.24 -12.93
N TRP A 201 -5.24 -13.37 -12.22
CA TRP A 201 -4.21 -14.38 -12.00
C TRP A 201 -3.89 -15.17 -13.28
N LYS A 202 -2.62 -15.17 -13.69
CA LYS A 202 -2.10 -15.84 -14.90
C LYS A 202 -1.11 -16.94 -14.56
#